data_AF-A0A849R7K3-F1
#
_entry.id   AF-A0A849R7K3-F1
#
_cell.length_a   1.000
_cell.length_b   1.000
_cell.length_c   1.000
_cell.angle_alpha   90.00
_cell.angle_beta   90.00
_cell.angle_gamma   90.00
#
_symmetry.space_group_name_H-M   'P 1'
#
loop_
_entity.id
_entity.type
_entity.pdbx_description
1 polymer ?
#
loop_
_entity_poly.entity_id
_entity_poly.type
_entity_poly.pdbx_seq_one_letter_code
_entity_poly.pdbx_strand_id
1 'polypeptide(L)' 'MVLAIVQSLFADNVKLLKSEASKTAYQGVGIALATVIVATCLVCYFDTGTLSLAGLWGAQKHNAALWM' A
#
# COMPACT_ATOMS: atom_id res chain seq x y z
N MET A 1 -2.01 -30.39 16.52
CA MET A 1 -0.53 -30.40 16.41
C MET A 1 -0.03 -29.86 15.08
N VAL A 2 -0.45 -30.40 13.92
CA VAL A 2 0.05 -29.95 12.59
C VAL A 2 -0.18 -28.45 12.31
N LEU A 3 -1.35 -27.91 12.65
CA LEU A 3 -1.68 -26.50 12.44
C LEU A 3 -0.76 -25.53 13.21
N ALA A 4 -0.36 -25.90 14.43
CA ALA A 4 0.53 -25.09 15.26
C ALA A 4 1.96 -25.04 14.71
N ILE A 5 2.44 -26.15 14.14
CA ILE A 5 3.76 -26.25 13.48
C ILE A 5 3.76 -25.40 12.19
N VAL A 6 2.67 -25.44 11.43
CA VAL A 6 2.53 -24.60 10.23
C VAL A 6 2.55 -23.11 10.59
N GLN A 7 1.87 -22.72 11.67
CA GLN A 7 1.90 -21.33 12.14
C GLN A 7 3.28 -20.88 12.60
N SER A 8 4.04 -21.74 13.30
CA SER A 8 5.41 -21.40 13.71
C SER A 8 6.33 -21.23 12.50
N LEU A 9 6.22 -22.09 11.48
CA LEU A 9 7.00 -21.96 10.25
C LEU A 9 6.70 -20.65 9.51
N PHE A 10 5.43 -20.25 9.38
CA PHE A 10 5.11 -18.96 8.75
C PHE A 10 5.62 -17.78 9.57
N ALA A 11 5.49 -17.83 10.90
CA ALA A 11 5.98 -16.77 11.77
C ALA A 11 7.51 -16.61 11.68
N ASP A 12 8.25 -17.71 11.63
CA ASP A 12 9.72 -17.70 11.53
C ASP A 12 10.19 -17.18 10.16
N ASN A 13 9.54 -17.59 9.07
CA ASN A 13 9.82 -17.08 7.73
C ASN A 13 9.58 -15.56 7.63
N VAL A 14 8.45 -15.07 8.18
CA VAL A 14 8.15 -13.63 8.22
C VAL A 14 9.20 -12.86 9.03
N LYS A 15 9.68 -13.44 10.13
CA LYS A 15 10.71 -12.83 10.98
C LYS A 15 12.06 -12.73 10.25
N LEU A 16 12.42 -13.76 9.49
CA LEU A 16 13.64 -13.81 8.67
C LEU A 16 13.57 -12.81 7.50
N LEU A 17 12.43 -12.73 6.81
CA LEU A 17 12.18 -11.71 5.78
C LEU A 17 12.25 -10.29 6.37
N LYS A 18 11.74 -10.08 7.58
CA LYS A 18 11.84 -8.79 8.28
C LYS A 18 13.28 -8.44 8.67
N SER A 19 14.15 -9.41 8.97
CA SER A 19 15.55 -9.13 9.29
C SER A 19 16.38 -8.76 8.06
N GLU A 20 16.02 -9.28 6.88
CA GLU A 20 16.62 -8.94 5.60
C GLU A 20 16.17 -7.55 5.08
N ALA A 21 15.01 -7.05 5.55
CA ALA A 21 14.50 -5.75 5.17
C ALA A 21 15.38 -4.62 5.75
N SER A 22 16.16 -3.99 4.87
CA SER A 22 17.02 -2.86 5.24
C SER A 22 16.20 -1.62 5.62
N LYS A 23 16.81 -0.72 6.41
CA LYS A 23 16.19 0.58 6.75
C LYS A 23 15.83 1.40 5.51
N THR A 24 16.63 1.27 4.44
CA THR A 24 16.38 1.93 3.15
C THR A 24 15.18 1.34 2.42
N ALA A 25 14.93 0.02 2.53
CA ALA A 25 13.73 -0.60 1.97
C ALA A 25 12.45 -0.05 2.64
N TYR A 26 12.45 0.12 3.96
CA TYR A 26 11.34 0.75 4.67
C TYR A 26 11.10 2.20 4.26
N GLN A 27 12.16 2.98 4.05
CA GLN A 27 12.06 4.35 3.54
C GLN A 27 11.46 4.38 2.13
N GLY A 28 11.90 3.47 1.24
CA GLY A 28 11.35 3.35 -0.11
C GLY A 28 9.86 3.00 -0.11
N VAL A 29 9.43 2.05 0.72
CA VAL A 29 8.01 1.69 0.89
C VAL A 29 7.21 2.88 1.42
N GLY A 30 7.76 3.64 2.37
CA GLY A 30 7.12 4.85 2.89
C GLY A 30 6.91 5.93 1.83
N ILE A 31 7.94 6.19 1.02
CA ILE A 31 7.86 7.16 -0.09
C ILE A 31 6.84 6.71 -1.14
N ALA A 32 6.83 5.43 -1.50
CA ALA A 32 5.88 4.87 -2.45
C ALA A 32 4.43 5.04 -1.97
N LEU A 33 4.16 4.70 -0.70
CA LEU A 33 2.84 4.90 -0.09
C LEU A 33 2.41 6.37 -0.10
N ALA A 34 3.29 7.29 0.31
CA ALA A 34 2.98 8.71 0.30
C ALA A 34 2.67 9.22 -1.12
N THR A 35 3.42 8.75 -2.11
CA THR A 35 3.24 9.13 -3.52
C THR A 35 1.87 8.70 -4.04
N VAL A 36 1.46 7.45 -3.77
CA VAL A 36 0.13 6.95 -4.18
C VAL A 36 -0.99 7.76 -3.53
N ILE A 37 -0.85 8.11 -2.25
CA ILE A 37 -1.85 8.93 -1.55
C ILE A 37 -1.98 10.31 -2.19
N VAL A 38 -0.84 10.98 -2.42
CA VAL A 38 -0.82 12.32 -3.04
C VAL A 38 -1.39 12.28 -4.46
N ALA A 39 -1.00 11.29 -5.27
CA ALA A 39 -1.53 11.10 -6.61
C ALA A 39 -3.05 10.84 -6.59
N THR A 40 -3.54 10.01 -5.68
CA THR A 40 -4.99 9.74 -5.54
C THR A 40 -5.77 11.00 -5.18
N CYS A 41 -5.25 11.80 -4.24
CA CYS A 41 -5.87 13.06 -3.84
C CYS A 41 -5.88 14.07 -4.99
N LEU A 42 -4.78 14.18 -5.75
CA LEU A 42 -4.69 15.03 -6.93
C LEU A 42 -5.71 14.63 -7.99
N VAL A 43 -5.77 13.35 -8.33
CA VAL A 43 -6.72 12.83 -9.32
C VAL A 43 -8.16 13.05 -8.86
N CYS A 44 -8.48 12.79 -7.59
CA CYS A 44 -9.80 13.07 -7.04
C CYS A 44 -10.16 14.55 -7.15
N TYR A 45 -9.23 15.45 -6.84
CA TYR A 45 -9.44 16.89 -6.94
C TYR A 45 -9.64 17.35 -8.39
N PHE A 46 -8.86 16.80 -9.33
CA PHE A 46 -9.03 17.10 -10.76
C PHE A 46 -10.35 16.60 -11.33
N ASP A 47 -10.82 15.42 -10.91
CA ASP A 47 -12.01 14.78 -11.47
C ASP A 47 -13.32 15.32 -10.86
N THR A 48 -13.35 15.53 -9.54
CA THR A 48 -14.59 15.93 -8.82
C THR A 48 -14.57 17.36 -8.29
N GLY A 49 -13.45 18.09 -8.41
CA GLY A 49 -13.30 19.47 -7.89
C GLY A 49 -13.35 19.60 -6.36
N THR A 50 -13.58 18.49 -5.64
CA THR A 50 -13.72 18.44 -4.18
C THR A 50 -13.03 17.20 -3.64
N LEU A 51 -12.40 17.32 -2.48
CA LEU A 51 -11.82 16.18 -1.77
C LEU A 51 -12.91 15.53 -0.93
N SER A 52 -13.58 14.51 -1.47
CA SER A 52 -14.57 13.70 -0.75
C SER A 52 -14.19 12.23 -0.71
N LEU A 53 -14.61 11.52 0.35
CA LEU A 53 -14.40 10.07 0.48
C LEU A 53 -15.01 9.27 -0.67
N ALA A 54 -16.13 9.74 -1.22
CA ALA A 54 -16.77 9.14 -2.40
C ALA A 54 -15.94 9.36 -3.67
N GLY A 55 -15.38 10.56 -3.84
CA GLY A 55 -14.48 10.89 -4.96
C GLY A 55 -13.18 10.09 -4.90
N LEU A 56 -12.62 9.87 -3.71
CA LEU A 56 -11.41 9.05 -3.53
C LEU A 56 -11.64 7.59 -3.97
N TRP A 57 -12.78 7.01 -3.60
CA TRP A 57 -13.16 5.65 -3.99
C TRP A 57 -13.42 5.53 -5.49
N GLY A 58 -14.07 6.53 -6.09
CA GLY A 58 -14.27 6.61 -7.53
C GLY A 58 -12.95 6.73 -8.30
N ALA A 59 -12.06 7.62 -7.87
CA ALA A 59 -10.76 7.84 -8.48
C ALA A 59 -9.87 6.58 -8.42
N GLN A 60 -9.85 5.87 -7.28
CA GLN A 60 -9.11 4.61 -7.14
C GLN A 60 -9.63 3.50 -8.06
N LYS A 61 -10.94 3.43 -8.31
CA LYS A 61 -11.53 2.34 -9.13
C LYS A 61 -11.58 2.63 -10.62
N HIS A 62 -11.80 3.87 -11.01
CA HIS A 62 -12.09 4.23 -12.39
C HIS A 62 -10.96 4.93 -13.12
N ASN A 63 -9.97 5.47 -12.39
CA ASN A 63 -8.92 6.25 -13.01
C ASN A 63 -7.71 5.35 -13.35
N ALA A 64 -7.63 4.95 -14.62
CA ALA A 64 -6.54 4.14 -15.15
C ALA A 64 -5.18 4.84 -15.02
N ALA A 65 -5.15 6.17 -14.97
CA ALA A 65 -3.93 6.95 -14.78
C ALA A 65 -3.24 6.70 -13.42
N LEU A 66 -3.95 6.13 -12.44
CA LEU A 66 -3.37 5.78 -11.14
C LEU A 66 -2.71 4.39 -11.11
N TRP A 67 -3.03 3.54 -12.10
CA TRP A 67 -2.64 2.12 -12.15
C TRP A 67 -1.83 1.75 -13.41
N MET A 68 -1.76 2.64 -14.40
CA MET A 68 -0.80 2.59 -15.51
C MET A 68 0.59 3.06 -15.04
#